data_AF-A0A9D5GZ20-F1
#
_entry.id   AF-A0A9D5GZ20-F1
#
_cell.length_a   1.000
_cell.length_b   1.000
_cell.length_c   1.000
_cell.angle_alpha   90.00
_cell.angle_beta   90.00
_cell.angle_gamma   90.00
#
_symmetry.space_group_name_H-M   'P 1'
#
loop_
_entity.id
_entity.type
_entity.pdbx_description
1 polymer ?
#
loop_
_entity_poly.entity_id
_entity_poly.type
_entity_poly.pdbx_seq_one_letter_code
_entity_poly.pdbx_strand_id
1 'polypeptide(L)'
;SFEQFCINLTNEKLQQHFNQHVFKMEQEEYTKEEIDWSYIEFVDNQDVLDLIEKKPGGVIALLDEACMFPRSTHETFAEKLYQTLKDNKRFSKPKLSRTDFTINHYAGDVSKIHFGLRSYINH
;
A
#
# COMPACT_ATOMS: atom_id res chain seq x y z
N SER A 1 -0.35 6.02 12.67
CA SER A 1 -1.81 6.03 12.91
C SER A 1 -2.52 5.59 11.64
N PHE A 2 -3.81 5.23 11.73
CA PHE A 2 -4.65 4.96 10.55
C PHE A 2 -4.73 6.18 9.61
N GLU A 3 -4.78 7.39 10.17
CA GLU A 3 -4.73 8.63 9.40
C GLU A 3 -3.48 8.73 8.53
N GLN A 4 -2.28 8.48 9.09
CA GLN A 4 -1.04 8.47 8.31
C GLN A 4 -1.05 7.39 7.22
N PHE A 5 -1.68 6.24 7.50
CA PHE A 5 -1.87 5.19 6.49
C PHE A 5 -2.76 5.69 5.34
N CYS A 6 -3.87 6.36 5.61
CA CYS A 6 -4.74 6.94 4.57
C CYS A 6 -4.04 8.05 3.77
N ILE A 7 -3.25 8.90 4.44
CA ILE A 7 -2.44 9.93 3.76
C ILE A 7 -1.45 9.26 2.81
N ASN A 8 -0.72 8.24 3.27
CA ASN A 8 0.24 7.52 2.45
C ASN A 8 -0.44 6.81 1.27
N LEU A 9 -1.57 6.14 1.50
CA LEU A 9 -2.34 5.52 0.42
C LEU A 9 -2.82 6.55 -0.62
N THR A 10 -3.26 7.72 -0.17
CA THR A 10 -3.65 8.81 -1.07
C THR A 10 -2.47 9.26 -1.93
N ASN A 11 -1.29 9.42 -1.33
CA ASN A 11 -0.07 9.77 -2.05
C ASN A 11 0.33 8.69 -3.07
N GLU A 12 0.24 7.41 -2.72
CA GLU A 12 0.51 6.30 -3.66
C GLU A 12 -0.47 6.33 -4.85
N LYS A 13 -1.76 6.60 -4.61
CA LYS A 13 -2.74 6.75 -5.70
C LYS A 13 -2.46 7.96 -6.58
N LEU A 14 -2.08 9.09 -5.98
CA LEU A 14 -1.71 10.29 -6.73
C LEU A 14 -0.46 10.03 -7.58
N GLN A 15 0.53 9.32 -7.04
CA GLN A 15 1.72 8.92 -7.77
C GLN A 15 1.38 7.99 -8.95
N GLN A 16 0.52 7.00 -8.72
CA GLN A 16 0.07 6.10 -9.78
C GLN A 16 -0.63 6.86 -10.89
N HIS A 17 -1.58 7.73 -10.52
CA HIS A 17 -2.33 8.54 -11.47
C HIS A 17 -1.41 9.50 -12.24
N PHE A 18 -0.47 10.15 -11.55
CA PHE A 18 0.52 11.02 -12.17
C PHE A 18 1.38 10.26 -13.18
N ASN A 19 1.93 9.11 -12.79
CA ASN A 19 2.72 8.26 -13.68
C ASN A 19 1.89 7.89 -14.92
N GLN A 20 0.72 7.28 -14.76
CA GLN A 20 -0.12 6.88 -15.89
C GLN A 20 -0.50 8.04 -16.82
N HIS A 21 -0.81 9.21 -16.24
CA HIS A 21 -1.23 10.37 -17.02
C HIS A 21 -0.06 11.01 -17.78
N VAL A 22 1.10 11.21 -17.12
CA VAL A 22 2.30 11.74 -17.78
C VAL A 22 2.76 10.81 -18.89
N PHE A 23 2.84 9.50 -18.66
CA PHE A 23 3.24 8.55 -19.71
C PHE A 23 2.28 8.55 -20.89
N LYS A 24 0.98 8.69 -20.64
CA LYS A 24 -0.01 8.77 -21.72
C LYS A 24 0.17 10.06 -22.52
N MET A 25 0.33 11.21 -21.86
CA MET A 25 0.53 12.50 -22.54
C MET A 25 1.85 12.54 -23.33
N GLU A 26 2.95 12.01 -22.77
CA GLU A 26 4.23 11.94 -23.48
C GLU A 26 4.13 11.07 -24.74
N GLN A 27 3.46 9.91 -24.66
CA GLN A 27 3.23 9.07 -25.84
C GLN A 27 2.38 9.75 -26.92
N GLU A 28 1.35 10.50 -26.52
CA GLU A 28 0.52 11.27 -27.44
C GLU A 28 1.34 12.37 -28.15
N GLU A 29 2.21 13.09 -27.43
CA GLU A 29 3.05 14.14 -28.01
C GLU A 29 4.13 13.57 -28.92
N TYR A 30 4.82 12.50 -28.53
CA TYR A 30 5.82 11.85 -29.40
C TYR A 30 5.20 11.32 -30.70
N THR A 31 3.99 10.76 -30.63
CA THR A 31 3.25 10.30 -31.82
C THR A 31 2.88 11.47 -32.73
N LYS A 32 2.47 12.60 -32.14
CA LYS A 32 2.08 13.81 -32.88
C LYS A 32 3.28 14.50 -33.56
N GLU A 33 4.45 14.46 -32.93
CA GLU A 33 5.67 15.06 -33.46
C GLU A 33 6.47 14.13 -34.40
N GLU A 34 5.98 12.92 -34.67
CA GLU A 34 6.66 11.87 -35.46
C GLU A 34 8.09 11.59 -34.96
N ILE A 35 8.30 11.72 -33.64
CA ILE A 35 9.59 11.47 -33.01
C ILE A 35 9.76 9.97 -32.80
N ASP A 36 10.90 9.43 -33.22
CA ASP A 36 11.28 8.06 -32.92
C ASP A 36 11.54 7.92 -31.42
N TRP A 37 10.58 7.32 -30.70
CA TRP A 37 10.64 7.13 -29.26
C TRP A 37 10.69 5.64 -28.91
N SER A 38 11.42 5.32 -27.84
CA SER A 38 11.44 3.98 -27.25
C SER A 38 10.74 4.01 -25.90
N TYR A 39 10.08 2.91 -25.54
CA TYR A 39 9.32 2.81 -24.29
C TYR A 39 10.24 3.09 -23.09
N ILE A 40 9.95 4.16 -22.35
CA ILE A 40 10.65 4.48 -21.11
C ILE A 40 10.11 3.54 -20.04
N GLU A 41 10.93 2.60 -19.60
CA GLU A 41 10.60 1.70 -18.49
C GLU A 41 10.54 2.52 -17.20
N PHE A 42 9.35 2.65 -16.63
CA PHE A 42 9.14 3.36 -15.36
C PHE A 42 8.84 2.40 -14.23
N VAL A 43 9.17 2.82 -13.02
CA VAL A 43 8.86 2.05 -11.83
C VAL A 43 7.38 2.27 -11.51
N ASP A 44 6.57 1.24 -11.69
CA ASP A 44 5.17 1.23 -11.26
C ASP A 44 5.09 0.98 -9.74
N ASN A 45 4.14 1.63 -9.08
CA ASN A 45 3.81 1.43 -7.66
C ASN A 45 2.55 0.55 -7.46
N GLN A 46 2.06 -0.09 -8.52
CA GLN A 46 0.96 -1.05 -8.43
C GLN A 46 1.21 -2.15 -7.40
N ASP A 47 2.46 -2.55 -7.16
CA ASP A 47 2.79 -3.59 -6.19
C ASP A 47 2.50 -3.21 -4.72
N VAL A 48 2.66 -1.94 -4.35
CA VAL A 48 2.28 -1.44 -3.02
C VAL A 48 0.78 -1.16 -2.93
N LEU A 49 0.15 -0.72 -4.01
CA LEU A 49 -1.31 -0.56 -4.06
C LEU A 49 -2.02 -1.91 -3.93
N ASP A 50 -1.51 -2.94 -4.60
CA ASP A 50 -2.00 -4.32 -4.49
C ASP A 50 -1.86 -4.85 -3.05
N LEU A 51 -0.73 -4.58 -2.38
CA LEU A 51 -0.56 -4.96 -0.98
C LEU A 51 -1.68 -4.35 -0.10
N ILE A 52 -2.07 -3.10 -0.38
CA ILE A 52 -3.00 -2.35 0.45
C ILE A 52 -4.46 -2.68 0.11
N GLU A 53 -4.83 -2.67 -1.17
CA GLU A 53 -6.23 -2.62 -1.63
C GLU A 53 -6.74 -3.92 -2.25
N LYS A 54 -5.86 -4.85 -2.63
CA LYS A 54 -6.28 -6.06 -3.36
C LYS A 54 -7.29 -6.86 -2.55
N LYS A 55 -8.37 -7.28 -3.21
CA LYS A 55 -9.37 -8.18 -2.63
C LYS A 55 -9.29 -9.54 -3.34
N PRO A 56 -9.25 -10.67 -2.61
CA PRO A 56 -9.05 -10.79 -1.16
C PRO A 56 -7.57 -10.62 -0.75
N GLY A 57 -7.33 -10.33 0.53
CA GLY A 57 -6.01 -10.48 1.16
C GLY A 57 -5.15 -9.22 1.30
N GLY A 58 -5.56 -8.07 0.78
CA GLY A 58 -4.92 -6.78 1.03
C GLY A 58 -5.17 -6.26 2.45
N VAL A 59 -4.35 -5.30 2.89
CA VAL A 59 -4.42 -4.73 4.26
C VAL A 59 -5.82 -4.21 4.58
N ILE A 60 -6.46 -3.47 3.66
CA ILE A 60 -7.81 -2.92 3.89
C ILE A 60 -8.85 -4.04 3.96
N ALA A 61 -8.77 -5.05 3.08
CA ALA A 61 -9.69 -6.18 3.10
C ALA A 61 -9.61 -6.96 4.43
N LEU A 62 -8.39 -7.18 4.92
CA LEU A 62 -8.17 -7.85 6.20
C LEU A 62 -8.63 -7.02 7.40
N LEU A 63 -8.51 -5.68 7.31
CA LEU A 63 -9.01 -4.76 8.31
C LEU A 63 -10.55 -4.75 8.34
N ASP A 64 -11.19 -4.66 7.18
CA ASP A 64 -12.65 -4.75 7.03
C ASP A 64 -13.17 -6.05 7.67
N GLU A 65 -12.52 -7.18 7.36
CA GLU A 65 -12.84 -8.48 7.96
C GLU A 65 -12.70 -8.44 9.49
N ALA A 66 -11.58 -7.95 10.02
CA ALA A 66 -11.34 -7.85 11.46
C ALA A 66 -12.42 -7.04 12.18
N CYS A 67 -12.86 -5.91 11.59
CA CYS A 67 -13.92 -5.07 12.14
C CYS A 67 -15.31 -5.75 12.14
N MET A 68 -15.55 -6.72 11.26
CA MET A 68 -16.80 -7.48 11.24
C MET A 68 -16.85 -8.59 12.31
N PHE A 69 -15.71 -9.00 12.88
CA PHE A 69 -15.65 -10.06 13.89
C PHE A 69 -15.57 -9.48 15.31
N PRO A 70 -16.60 -9.68 16.17
CA PRO A 70 -16.67 -9.05 17.50
C PRO A 70 -15.62 -9.55 18.51
N ARG A 71 -14.79 -10.53 18.14
CA ARG A 71 -13.68 -11.05 18.96
C ARG A 71 -12.29 -10.72 18.38
N SER A 72 -12.23 -9.95 17.30
CA SER A 72 -10.96 -9.56 16.71
C SER A 72 -10.26 -8.56 17.61
N THR A 73 -9.02 -8.87 18.01
CA THR A 73 -8.13 -7.96 18.72
C THR A 73 -7.03 -7.45 17.78
N HIS A 74 -6.27 -6.45 18.24
CA HIS A 74 -5.11 -5.92 17.53
C HIS A 74 -4.07 -7.00 17.21
N GLU A 75 -3.84 -7.90 18.16
CA GLU A 75 -2.90 -9.01 18.03
C GLU A 75 -3.39 -10.00 16.98
N THR A 76 -4.67 -10.39 17.02
CA THR A 76 -5.22 -11.33 16.03
C THR A 76 -5.22 -10.73 14.61
N PHE A 77 -5.46 -9.42 14.48
CA PHE A 77 -5.35 -8.73 13.20
C PHE A 77 -3.90 -8.69 12.70
N ALA A 78 -2.94 -8.33 13.56
CA ALA A 78 -1.52 -8.30 13.20
C ALA A 78 -1.00 -9.69 12.82
N GLU A 79 -1.38 -10.74 13.56
CA GLU A 79 -1.05 -12.13 13.21
C GLU A 79 -1.62 -12.52 11.85
N LYS A 80 -2.86 -12.15 11.56
CA LYS A 80 -3.48 -12.39 10.25
C LYS A 80 -2.73 -11.68 9.12
N LEU A 81 -2.34 -10.42 9.34
CA LEU A 81 -1.49 -9.69 8.40
C LEU A 81 -0.16 -10.41 8.17
N TYR A 82 0.54 -10.80 9.24
CA TYR A 82 1.82 -11.51 9.13
C TYR A 82 1.68 -12.85 8.39
N GLN A 83 0.60 -13.59 8.61
CA GLN A 83 0.38 -14.87 7.92
C GLN A 83 0.04 -14.67 6.43
N THR A 84 -0.77 -13.66 6.11
CA THR A 84 -1.27 -13.42 4.75
C THR A 84 -0.22 -12.74 3.86
N LEU A 85 0.58 -11.84 4.43
CA LEU A 85 1.46 -10.93 3.69
C LEU A 85 2.96 -11.22 3.87
N LYS A 86 3.35 -12.28 4.61
CA LYS A 86 4.77 -12.62 4.89
C LYS A 86 5.68 -12.69 3.68
N ASP A 87 5.16 -13.14 2.54
CA ASP A 87 5.94 -13.39 1.34
C ASP A 87 5.96 -12.16 0.40
N ASN A 88 5.23 -11.09 0.75
CA ASN A 88 5.21 -9.87 -0.03
C ASN A 88 6.45 -9.01 0.30
N LYS A 89 7.28 -8.74 -0.73
CA LYS A 89 8.51 -7.92 -0.64
C LYS A 89 8.29 -6.51 -0.05
N ARG A 90 7.07 -5.99 -0.12
CA ARG A 90 6.70 -4.66 0.39
C ARG A 90 6.20 -4.69 1.83
N PHE A 91 6.06 -5.87 2.44
CA PHE A 91 5.56 -6.02 3.80
C PHE A 91 6.64 -6.60 4.71
N SER A 92 6.78 -6.05 5.91
CA SER A 92 7.69 -6.62 6.91
C SER A 92 7.16 -6.50 8.33
N LYS A 93 7.55 -7.49 9.15
CA LYS A 93 7.26 -7.55 10.58
C LYS A 93 8.47 -6.99 11.37
N PRO A 94 8.28 -5.96 12.22
CA PRO A 94 9.32 -5.47 13.11
C PRO A 94 9.67 -6.50 14.20
N LYS A 95 10.95 -6.57 14.56
CA LYS A 95 11.45 -7.58 15.53
C LYS A 95 10.97 -7.36 16.96
N LEU A 96 10.71 -6.12 17.35
CA LEU A 96 10.45 -5.73 18.74
C LEU A 96 8.96 -5.51 19.06
N SER A 97 8.10 -5.44 18.05
CA SER A 97 6.67 -5.15 18.23
C SER A 97 5.83 -6.34 17.77
N ARG A 98 4.76 -6.61 18.52
CA ARG A 98 3.84 -7.74 18.25
C ARG A 98 2.67 -7.34 17.36
N THR A 99 2.38 -6.04 17.26
CA THR A 99 1.20 -5.50 16.56
C THR A 99 1.56 -4.57 15.40
N ASP A 100 2.81 -4.11 15.33
CA ASP A 100 3.23 -3.20 14.28
C ASP A 100 3.61 -3.94 13.00
N PHE A 101 3.53 -3.26 11.86
CA PHE A 101 4.03 -3.75 10.58
C PHE A 101 4.65 -2.59 9.80
N THR A 102 5.33 -2.89 8.70
CA THR A 102 5.94 -1.88 7.84
C THR A 102 5.58 -2.17 6.40
N ILE A 103 5.21 -1.11 5.67
CA ILE A 103 4.95 -1.13 4.24
C ILE A 103 6.05 -0.32 3.55
N ASN A 104 6.71 -0.91 2.56
CA ASN A 104 7.76 -0.26 1.79
C ASN A 104 7.13 0.48 0.61
N HIS A 105 7.06 1.80 0.70
CA HIS A 105 6.40 2.69 -0.26
C HIS A 105 7.24 2.96 -1.52
N TYR A 106 6.63 3.61 -2.51
CA TYR A 106 7.29 3.91 -3.79
C TYR A 106 8.50 4.84 -3.64
N ALA A 107 8.40 5.88 -2.80
CA ALA A 107 9.46 6.86 -2.56
C ALA A 107 10.61 6.36 -1.65
N GLY A 108 10.73 5.05 -1.44
CA GLY A 108 11.68 4.43 -0.49
C GLY A 108 11.06 4.18 0.90
N ASP A 109 11.90 3.80 1.87
CA ASP A 109 11.54 3.45 3.27
C ASP A 109 11.00 4.66 4.07
N VAL A 110 9.95 5.32 3.60
CA VAL A 110 9.43 6.55 4.22
C VAL A 110 8.22 6.28 5.11
N SER A 111 7.90 5.01 5.44
CA SER A 111 6.76 4.75 6.35
C SER A 111 6.93 3.49 7.20
N LYS A 112 7.55 3.66 8.36
CA LYS A 112 7.17 2.84 9.52
C LYS A 112 5.74 3.23 9.89
N ILE A 113 4.75 2.53 9.34
CA ILE A 113 3.36 2.74 9.76
C ILE A 113 3.22 2.14 11.15
N HIS A 114 3.46 2.97 12.18
CA HIS A 114 3.10 2.63 13.55
C HIS A 114 1.57 2.68 13.65
N PHE A 115 0.95 1.53 13.47
CA PHE A 115 -0.42 1.30 13.85
C PHE A 115 -0.46 1.14 15.37
N GLY A 116 -0.44 2.28 16.08
CA GLY A 116 -1.00 2.34 17.41
C GLY A 116 -2.51 2.11 17.29
N LEU A 117 -2.93 0.86 17.14
CA LEU A 117 -4.33 0.46 16.92
C LEU A 117 -5.26 0.80 18.11
N ARG A 118 -4.72 1.38 19.19
CA ARG A 118 -5.45 1.85 20.39
C ARG A 118 -6.73 2.65 20.10
N SER A 119 -6.88 3.22 18.90
CA SER A 119 -8.01 4.08 18.53
C SER A 119 -9.14 3.41 17.75
N TYR A 120 -9.03 2.15 17.27
CA TYR A 120 -9.95 1.63 16.24
C TYR A 120 -10.67 0.30 16.52
N ILE A 121 -10.36 -0.43 17.59
CA ILE A 121 -11.11 -1.67 17.95
C ILE A 121 -12.06 -1.46 19.15
N ASN A 122 -12.21 -0.23 19.64
CA ASN A 122 -13.17 0.10 20.69
C ASN A 122 -14.42 0.80 20.13
N HIS A 123 -15.03 0.22 19.11
CA HIS A 123 -16.44 0.46 18.77
C HIS A 123 -17.12 -0.82 18.33
#